data_AF-A0A532D154-F1
#
_entry.id   AF-A0A532D154-F1
#
_cell.length_a   1.000
_cell.length_b   1.000
_cell.length_c   1.000
_cell.angle_alpha   90.00
_cell.angle_beta   90.00
_cell.angle_gamma   90.00
#
_symmetry.space_group_name_H-M   'P 1'
#
loop_
_entity.id
_entity.type
_entity.pdbx_description
1 polymer ?
#
loop_
_entity_poly.entity_id
_entity_poly.type
_entity_poly.pdbx_seq_one_letter_code
_entity_poly.pdbx_strand_id
1 'polypeptide(L)'
;MDIVTTQHIESSPEVAGGKPRITGHRTTVQNVVIWHERMGLSADEIASQHGLSLADVYAALAYYYDHRQAIDEAILTDESYVAELRSRTKSKLSGKLGG
;
A
#
# COMPACT_ATOMS: atom_id res chain seq x y z
N MET A 1 -26.77 -1.05 -24.36
CA MET A 1 -26.40 -0.04 -23.35
C MET A 1 -25.25 -0.66 -22.59
N ASP A 2 -24.02 -0.43 -23.07
CA ASP A 2 -22.84 -1.02 -22.44
C ASP A 2 -22.54 -0.23 -21.16
N ILE A 3 -22.75 -0.88 -20.02
CA ILE A 3 -22.37 -0.31 -18.74
C ILE A 3 -20.85 -0.47 -18.66
N VAL A 4 -20.11 0.62 -18.89
CA VAL A 4 -18.66 0.63 -18.71
C VAL A 4 -18.38 0.58 -17.21
N THR A 5 -18.06 -0.60 -16.68
CA THR A 5 -17.60 -0.75 -15.30
C THR A 5 -16.11 -0.43 -15.23
N THR A 6 -15.75 0.72 -14.67
CA THR A 6 -14.34 1.05 -14.41
C THR A 6 -13.85 0.19 -13.25
N GLN A 7 -12.90 -0.72 -13.52
CA GLN A 7 -12.24 -1.49 -12.47
C GLN A 7 -11.13 -0.64 -11.84
N HIS A 8 -11.28 -0.30 -10.56
CA HIS A 8 -10.31 0.51 -9.83
C HIS A 8 -9.26 -0.31 -9.09
N ILE A 9 -9.61 -1.51 -8.61
CA ILE A 9 -8.72 -2.39 -7.84
C ILE A 9 -8.49 -3.70 -8.59
N GLU A 10 -7.23 -4.11 -8.67
CA GLU A 10 -6.80 -5.38 -9.26
C GLU A 10 -5.75 -6.06 -8.38
N SER A 11 -5.62 -7.38 -8.54
CA SER A 11 -4.60 -8.20 -7.88
C SER A 11 -4.01 -9.15 -8.91
N SER A 12 -2.68 -9.18 -9.05
CA SER A 12 -2.01 -10.16 -9.88
C SER A 12 -0.74 -10.68 -9.18
N PRO A 13 -0.46 -12.00 -9.21
CA PRO A 13 0.67 -12.58 -8.47
C PRO A 13 2.03 -11.98 -8.85
N GLU A 14 2.17 -11.49 -10.08
CA GLU A 14 3.42 -10.96 -10.64
C GLU A 14 3.76 -9.53 -10.14
N VAL A 15 2.77 -8.77 -9.65
CA VAL A 15 2.95 -7.37 -9.22
C VAL A 15 2.65 -7.25 -7.73
N ALA A 16 3.55 -6.54 -7.02
CA ALA A 16 3.41 -6.26 -5.58
C ALA A 16 3.15 -7.51 -4.72
N GLY A 17 3.62 -8.69 -5.15
CA GLY A 17 3.43 -9.95 -4.44
C GLY A 17 1.97 -10.41 -4.37
N GLY A 18 1.13 -10.04 -5.34
CA GLY A 18 -0.30 -10.40 -5.35
C GLY A 18 -1.18 -9.51 -4.48
N LYS A 19 -0.62 -8.48 -3.83
CA LYS A 19 -1.39 -7.57 -2.99
C LYS A 19 -2.39 -6.75 -3.84
N PRO A 20 -3.61 -6.50 -3.33
CA PRO A 20 -4.58 -5.62 -3.99
C PRO A 20 -3.97 -4.24 -4.24
N ARG A 21 -4.11 -3.74 -5.46
CA ARG A 21 -3.53 -2.47 -5.91
C ARG A 21 -4.50 -1.70 -6.78
N ILE A 22 -4.24 -0.41 -6.89
CA ILE A 22 -4.94 0.46 -7.83
C ILE A 22 -4.56 0.05 -9.26
N THR A 23 -5.56 -0.07 -10.12
CA THR A 23 -5.39 -0.47 -11.52
C THR A 23 -4.48 0.51 -12.26
N GLY A 24 -3.52 -0.02 -13.00
CA GLY A 24 -2.51 0.79 -13.69
C GLY A 24 -1.44 1.41 -12.80
N HIS A 25 -1.47 1.16 -11.49
CA HIS A 25 -0.51 1.68 -10.52
C HIS A 25 0.15 0.54 -9.73
N ARG A 26 1.36 0.79 -9.20
CA ARG A 26 2.00 -0.11 -8.23
C ARG A 26 1.60 0.21 -6.77
N THR A 27 0.73 1.20 -6.59
CA THR A 27 0.23 1.61 -5.28
C THR A 27 -0.78 0.59 -4.78
N THR A 28 -0.45 -0.08 -3.68
CA THR A 28 -1.33 -1.07 -3.05
C THR A 28 -2.44 -0.40 -2.24
N VAL A 29 -3.54 -1.11 -2.00
CA VAL A 29 -4.59 -0.68 -1.06
C VAL A 29 -3.98 -0.43 0.33
N GLN A 30 -3.05 -1.29 0.74
CA GLN A 30 -2.28 -1.13 1.98
C GLN A 30 -1.58 0.23 2.09
N ASN A 31 -0.96 0.74 1.02
CA ASN A 31 -0.31 2.05 1.04
C ASN A 31 -1.34 3.16 1.32
N VAL A 32 -2.48 3.13 0.61
CA VAL A 32 -3.56 4.11 0.78
C VAL A 32 -4.08 4.11 2.22
N VAL A 33 -4.29 2.94 2.80
CA VAL A 33 -4.74 2.78 4.18
C VAL A 33 -3.72 3.35 5.17
N ILE A 34 -2.43 3.06 4.98
CA ILE A 34 -1.38 3.60 5.85
C ILE A 34 -1.36 5.13 5.79
N TRP A 35 -1.45 5.71 4.59
CA TRP A 35 -1.48 7.16 4.42
C TRP A 35 -2.71 7.79 5.05
N HIS A 36 -3.88 7.20 4.87
CA HIS A 36 -5.13 7.73 5.38
C HIS A 36 -5.26 7.55 6.90
N GLU A 37 -5.18 6.32 7.39
CA GLU A 37 -5.50 5.98 8.79
C GLU A 37 -4.34 6.28 9.75
N ARG A 38 -3.09 6.10 9.31
CA ARG A 38 -1.92 6.23 10.21
C ARG A 38 -1.20 7.56 10.06
N MET A 39 -1.15 8.11 8.85
CA MET A 39 -0.53 9.42 8.59
C MET A 39 -1.54 10.57 8.56
N GLY A 40 -2.84 10.28 8.59
CA GLY A 40 -3.91 11.29 8.65
C GLY A 40 -4.06 12.10 7.37
N LEU A 41 -3.55 11.61 6.23
CA LEU A 41 -3.70 12.28 4.95
C LEU A 41 -5.13 12.13 4.42
N SER A 42 -5.71 13.21 3.92
CA SER A 42 -7.01 13.17 3.25
C SER A 42 -6.94 12.47 1.89
N ALA A 43 -8.09 12.02 1.38
CA ALA A 43 -8.17 11.37 0.07
C ALA A 43 -7.64 12.27 -1.07
N ASP A 44 -7.94 13.57 -1.02
CA ASP A 44 -7.42 14.56 -1.98
C ASP A 44 -5.90 14.73 -1.90
N GLU A 45 -5.33 14.74 -0.69
CA GLU A 45 -3.87 14.80 -0.52
C GLU A 45 -3.19 13.55 -1.06
N ILE A 46 -3.75 12.36 -0.80
CA ILE A 46 -3.23 11.10 -1.32
C ILE A 46 -3.30 11.10 -2.85
N ALA A 47 -4.43 11.51 -3.43
CA ALA A 47 -4.62 11.59 -4.88
C ALA A 47 -3.57 12.52 -5.52
N SER A 48 -3.41 13.73 -4.97
CA SER A 48 -2.47 14.73 -5.47
C SER A 48 -1.01 14.29 -5.34
N GLN A 49 -0.60 13.75 -4.19
CA GLN A 49 0.80 13.39 -3.93
C GLN A 49 1.25 12.15 -4.71
N HIS A 50 0.34 11.24 -5.04
CA HIS A 50 0.66 9.96 -5.67
C HIS A 50 0.16 9.83 -7.12
N GLY A 51 -0.38 10.90 -7.70
CA GLY A 51 -0.85 10.92 -9.08
C GLY A 51 -2.02 9.95 -9.33
N LEU A 52 -2.86 9.75 -8.31
CA LEU A 52 -4.03 8.87 -8.37
C LEU A 52 -5.28 9.69 -8.65
N SER A 53 -6.30 9.06 -9.25
CA SER A 53 -7.61 9.71 -9.27
C SER A 53 -8.26 9.62 -7.89
N LEU A 54 -9.11 10.60 -7.55
CA LEU A 54 -9.87 10.57 -6.29
C LEU A 54 -10.76 9.32 -6.21
N ALA A 55 -11.28 8.86 -7.35
CA ALA A 55 -12.06 7.63 -7.44
C ALA A 55 -11.24 6.39 -7.07
N ASP A 56 -9.98 6.30 -7.49
CA ASP A 56 -9.10 5.19 -7.12
C ASP A 56 -8.80 5.15 -5.63
N VAL A 57 -8.59 6.32 -5.01
CA VAL A 57 -8.35 6.43 -3.58
C VAL A 57 -9.57 5.96 -2.79
N TYR A 58 -10.76 6.44 -3.14
CA TYR A 58 -11.99 5.99 -2.48
C TYR A 58 -12.30 4.52 -2.75
N ALA A 59 -12.04 4.01 -3.95
CA ALA A 59 -12.19 2.59 -4.25
C ALA A 59 -11.23 1.72 -3.41
N ALA A 60 -10.00 2.18 -3.20
CA ALA A 60 -9.05 1.49 -2.32
C ALA A 60 -9.52 1.51 -0.85
N LEU A 61 -10.02 2.64 -0.36
CA LEU A 61 -10.59 2.74 0.99
C LEU A 61 -11.83 1.85 1.15
N ALA A 62 -12.73 1.84 0.18
CA ALA A 62 -13.90 0.96 0.18
C ALA A 62 -13.47 -0.53 0.22
N TYR A 63 -12.55 -0.92 -0.66
CA TYR A 63 -12.00 -2.27 -0.67
C TYR A 63 -11.35 -2.63 0.67
N TYR A 64 -10.64 -1.68 1.30
CA TYR A 64 -10.08 -1.88 2.63
C TYR A 64 -11.16 -2.18 3.65
N TYR A 65 -12.23 -1.40 3.71
CA TYR A 65 -13.28 -1.63 4.70
C TYR A 65 -14.01 -2.96 4.50
N ASP A 66 -14.15 -3.44 3.27
CA ASP A 66 -14.70 -4.76 2.96
C ASP A 66 -13.76 -5.91 3.38
N HIS A 67 -12.44 -5.67 3.39
CA HIS A 67 -11.40 -6.69 3.64
C HIS A 67 -10.50 -6.33 4.83
N ARG A 68 -11.03 -5.56 5.79
CA ARG A 68 -10.24 -4.85 6.80
C ARG A 68 -9.33 -5.76 7.59
N GLN A 69 -9.86 -6.86 8.10
CA GLN A 69 -9.10 -7.83 8.88
C GLN A 69 -7.89 -8.37 8.11
N ALA A 70 -8.09 -8.82 6.87
CA ALA A 70 -7.03 -9.41 6.07
C ALA A 70 -5.92 -8.40 5.74
N ILE A 71 -6.30 -7.13 5.48
CA ILE A 71 -5.33 -6.07 5.19
C ILE A 71 -4.59 -5.62 6.45
N ASP A 72 -5.28 -5.48 7.58
CA ASP A 72 -4.66 -5.14 8.86
C ASP A 72 -3.65 -6.22 9.29
N GLU A 73 -4.01 -7.50 9.16
CA GLU A 73 -3.10 -8.63 9.42
C GLU A 73 -1.90 -8.63 8.47
N ALA A 74 -2.11 -8.34 7.18
CA ALA A 74 -1.02 -8.22 6.21
C ALA A 74 -0.06 -7.07 6.56
N ILE A 75 -0.58 -5.92 7.00
CA ILE A 75 0.24 -4.78 7.45
C ILE A 75 1.10 -5.18 8.65
N LEU A 76 0.51 -5.80 9.66
CA LEU A 76 1.24 -6.23 10.87
C LEU A 76 2.30 -7.29 10.54
N THR A 77 1.99 -8.20 9.62
CA THR A 77 2.92 -9.23 9.17
C THR A 77 4.12 -8.61 8.45
N ASP A 78 3.89 -7.65 7.56
CA ASP A 78 4.99 -6.93 6.89
C ASP A 78 5.87 -6.17 7.89
N GLU A 79 5.27 -5.50 8.88
CA GLU A 79 6.00 -4.74 9.89
C GLU A 79 6.87 -5.63 10.77
N SER A 80 6.33 -6.75 11.22
CA SER A 80 7.06 -7.72 12.04
C SER A 80 8.23 -8.33 11.26
N TYR A 81 8.02 -8.66 9.98
CA TYR A 81 9.07 -9.14 9.09
C TYR A 81 10.20 -8.10 8.91
N VAL A 82 9.85 -6.83 8.68
CA VAL A 82 10.82 -5.74 8.57
C VAL A 82 11.60 -5.55 9.87
N ALA A 83 10.93 -5.62 11.04
CA ALA A 83 11.58 -5.50 12.34
C ALA A 83 12.58 -6.63 12.59
N GLU A 84 12.22 -7.86 12.23
CA GLU A 84 13.11 -9.02 12.33
C GLU A 84 14.33 -8.90 11.42
N LEU A 85 14.14 -8.47 10.16
CA LEU A 85 15.26 -8.25 9.24
C LEU A 85 16.23 -7.19 9.76
N ARG A 86 15.70 -6.10 10.36
CA ARG A 86 16.52 -5.03 10.96
C ARG A 86 17.33 -5.53 12.15
N SER A 87 16.78 -6.41 13.00
CA SER A 87 17.52 -6.95 14.15
C SER A 87 18.65 -7.90 13.73
N ARG A 88 18.43 -8.68 12.66
CA ARG A 88 19.40 -9.65 12.14
C ARG A 88 20.52 -9.00 11.31
N THR A 89 20.24 -7.88 10.64
CA THR A 89 21.19 -7.26 9.70
C THR A 89 22.01 -6.16 10.37
N LYS A 90 23.30 -6.41 10.66
CA LYS A 90 24.24 -5.31 10.98
C LYS A 90 24.42 -4.42 9.75
N SER A 91 24.17 -3.11 9.90
CA SER A 91 24.29 -2.15 8.80
C SER A 91 25.69 -2.17 8.18
N LYS A 92 25.76 -2.38 6.85
CA LYS A 92 27.03 -2.34 6.09
C LYS A 92 27.67 -0.94 6.04
N LEU A 93 26.95 0.10 6.46
CA LEU A 93 27.45 1.47 6.52
C LEU A 93 28.35 1.74 7.73
N SER A 94 28.20 0.96 8.81
CA SER A 94 29.00 1.16 10.04
C SER A 94 30.49 0.86 9.86
N GLY A 95 30.88 0.12 8.81
CA GLY A 95 32.27 -0.20 8.51
C GLY A 95 32.99 0.81 7.60
N LYS A 96 32.29 1.81 7.06
CA LYS A 96 32.85 2.75 6.05
C LYS A 96 32.95 4.21 6.50
N LEU A 97 32.53 4.56 7.72
CA LEU A 97 32.57 5.93 8.26
C LEU A 97 33.72 6.16 9.27
N GLY A 98 34.74 5.31 9.25
CA GLY A 98 35.89 5.39 10.16
C GLY A 98 37.25 5.32 9.46
N GLY A 99 37.40 6.02 8.34
CA GLY A 99 38.65 6.14 7.58
C GLY A 99 38.91 7.57 7.17
#